data_AF-A0A355CAX6-F1
#
_entry.id   AF-A0A355CAX6-F1
#
_cell.length_a   1.000
_cell.length_b   1.000
_cell.length_c   1.000
_cell.angle_alpha   90.00
_cell.angle_beta   90.00
_cell.angle_gamma   90.00
#
_symmetry.space_group_name_H-M   'P 1'
#
loop_
_entity.id
_entity.type
_entity.pdbx_description
1 polymer ?
#
loop_
_entity_poly.entity_id
_entity_poly.type
_entity_poly.pdbx_seq_one_letter_code
_entity_poly.pdbx_strand_id
1 'polypeptide(L)'
;FVTDLVVRFGADEDFYVGARYNTMKADMGAAQGEPNHYEVDINRVAIAAGWYMTKNVMAKIEYVNQKYNGFPARSIQDGAEFNGLTLQGSIAF
;
A
#
# COMPACT_ATOMS: atom_id res chain seq x y z
N PHE A 1 11.42 2.00 0.37
CA PHE A 1 11.52 1.20 -0.86
C PHE A 1 10.16 0.63 -1.24
N VAL A 2 9.98 0.23 -2.49
CA VAL A 2 8.73 -0.34 -3.00
C VAL A 2 9.04 -1.57 -3.85
N THR A 3 8.28 -2.63 -3.66
CA THR A 3 8.35 -3.85 -4.45
C THR A 3 6.94 -4.24 -4.87
N ASP A 4 6.75 -4.50 -6.15
CA ASP A 4 5.48 -4.91 -6.74
C ASP A 4 5.67 -6.23 -7.49
N LEU A 5 4.70 -7.13 -7.34
CA LEU A 5 4.60 -8.37 -8.10
C LEU A 5 3.19 -8.47 -8.65
N VAL A 6 3.06 -8.74 -9.95
CA VAL A 6 1.78 -8.98 -10.60
C VAL A 6 1.92 -10.18 -11.52
N VAL A 7 0.96 -11.09 -11.42
CA VAL A 7 0.84 -12.25 -12.29
C VAL A 7 -0.51 -12.15 -12.99
N ARG A 8 -0.48 -12.20 -14.33
CA ARG A 8 -1.67 -12.25 -15.18
C ARG A 8 -1.91 -13.65 -15.68
N PHE A 9 -3.18 -14.03 -15.82
CA PHE A 9 -3.59 -15.35 -16.25
C PHE A 9 -5.00 -15.32 -16.87
N GLY A 10 -5.36 -16.40 -17.56
CA GLY A 10 -6.58 -16.49 -18.38
C GLY A 10 -6.24 -16.64 -19.86
N ALA A 11 -7.21 -17.10 -20.66
CA ALA A 11 -7.02 -17.31 -22.10
C ALA A 11 -6.58 -16.04 -22.82
N ASP A 12 -7.12 -14.90 -22.39
CA ASP A 12 -6.80 -13.56 -22.91
C ASP A 12 -6.09 -12.67 -21.87
N GLU A 13 -5.49 -13.26 -20.83
CA GLU A 13 -4.86 -12.54 -19.70
C GLU A 13 -5.83 -11.62 -18.92
N ASP A 14 -7.12 -11.98 -18.91
CA ASP A 14 -8.20 -11.17 -18.33
C ASP A 14 -8.17 -11.09 -16.80
N PHE A 15 -7.43 -11.95 -16.12
CA PHE A 15 -7.34 -11.96 -14.66
C PHE A 15 -5.93 -11.62 -14.21
N TYR A 16 -5.83 -10.92 -13.09
CA TYR A 16 -4.55 -10.71 -12.42
C TYR A 16 -4.66 -10.87 -10.91
N VAL A 17 -3.57 -11.33 -10.32
CA VAL A 17 -3.30 -11.22 -8.90
C VAL A 17 -2.01 -10.45 -8.72
N GLY A 18 -1.96 -9.62 -7.69
CA GLY A 18 -0.78 -8.81 -7.40
C GLY A 18 -0.58 -8.61 -5.92
N ALA A 19 0.67 -8.41 -5.54
CA ALA A 19 1.05 -8.01 -4.22
C ALA A 19 2.01 -6.83 -4.31
N ARG A 20 1.84 -5.87 -3.41
CA ARG A 20 2.71 -4.72 -3.26
C ARG A 20 3.18 -4.63 -1.83
N TYR A 21 4.49 -4.51 -1.67
CA TYR A 21 5.12 -4.16 -0.41
C TYR A 21 5.75 -2.78 -0.52
N ASN A 22 5.36 -1.88 0.36
CA ASN A 22 5.88 -0.55 0.43
C ASN A 22 6.38 -0.28 1.84
N THR A 23 7.56 0.29 1.96
CA THR A 23 8.00 0.86 3.22
C THR A 23 8.65 2.21 3.01
N MET A 24 8.36 3.11 3.92
CA MET A 24 8.88 4.46 3.96
C MET A 24 9.50 4.65 5.33
N LYS A 25 10.80 4.93 5.35
CA LYS A 25 11.50 5.38 6.54
C LYS A 25 11.71 6.89 6.39
N ALA A 26 11.50 7.66 7.45
CA ALA A 26 11.76 9.08 7.44
C ALA A 26 12.38 9.53 8.76
N ASP A 27 13.43 10.33 8.64
CA ASP A 27 14.04 11.04 9.76
C ASP A 27 13.24 12.31 10.03
N MET A 28 12.71 12.44 11.25
CA MET A 28 11.79 13.49 11.64
C MET A 28 12.27 14.20 12.92
N GLY A 29 11.80 15.42 13.14
CA GLY A 29 12.19 16.24 14.29
C GLY A 29 13.45 17.08 14.03
N ALA A 30 14.44 16.99 14.91
CA ALA A 30 15.71 17.70 14.79
C ALA A 30 16.69 17.02 13.81
N ALA A 31 17.80 17.68 13.50
CA ALA A 31 18.86 17.08 12.68
C ALA A 31 19.36 15.75 13.28
N GLN A 32 19.79 14.82 12.43
CA GLN A 32 20.26 13.51 12.87
C GLN A 32 21.40 13.68 13.88
N GLY A 33 21.23 13.12 15.09
CA GLY A 33 22.18 13.26 16.20
C GLY A 33 21.83 14.32 17.25
N GLU A 34 20.81 15.15 17.02
CA GLU A 34 20.34 16.16 17.98
C GLU A 34 19.22 15.64 18.91
N PRO A 35 19.05 16.22 20.11
CA PRO A 35 17.90 15.94 20.98
C PRO A 35 16.58 16.19 20.24
N ASN A 36 15.62 15.27 20.37
CA ASN A 36 14.33 15.24 19.68
C ASN A 36 14.37 14.79 18.20
N HIS A 37 15.48 14.21 17.74
CA HIS A 37 15.48 13.41 16.51
C HIS A 37 14.76 12.07 16.74
N TYR A 38 13.91 11.65 15.80
CA TYR A 38 13.25 10.35 15.81
C TYR A 38 13.05 9.82 14.38
N GLU A 39 13.14 8.49 14.24
CA GLU A 39 12.87 7.79 12.98
C GLU A 39 11.42 7.30 12.98
N VAL A 40 10.70 7.54 11.88
CA VAL A 40 9.37 6.99 11.65
C VAL A 40 9.39 6.01 10.49
N ASP A 41 8.59 4.95 10.64
CA ASP A 41 8.47 3.89 9.66
C ASP A 41 6.99 3.67 9.31
N ILE A 42 6.70 3.65 8.01
CA ILE A 42 5.37 3.28 7.50
C ILE A 42 5.56 2.05 6.62
N ASN A 43 4.89 0.95 6.97
CA ASN A 43 4.93 -0.30 6.22
C ASN A 43 3.53 -0.59 5.68
N ARG A 44 3.40 -0.83 4.38
CA ARG A 44 2.15 -1.19 3.71
C ARG A 44 2.33 -2.46 2.89
N VAL A 45 1.48 -3.43 3.16
CA VAL A 45 1.28 -4.63 2.33
C VAL A 45 -0.09 -4.47 1.68
N ALA A 46 -0.15 -4.64 0.36
CA ALA A 46 -1.41 -4.70 -0.37
C ALA A 46 -1.44 -5.97 -1.22
N ILE A 47 -2.56 -6.68 -1.17
CA ILE A 47 -2.83 -7.83 -2.03
C ILE A 47 -4.06 -7.49 -2.85
N ALA A 48 -3.96 -7.63 -4.16
CA ALA A 48 -5.04 -7.30 -5.09
C ALA A 48 -5.33 -8.46 -6.02
N ALA A 49 -6.60 -8.59 -6.38
CA ALA A 49 -7.04 -9.38 -7.51
C ALA A 49 -7.88 -8.48 -8.41
N GLY A 50 -7.77 -8.66 -9.72
CA GLY A 50 -8.62 -7.94 -10.65
C GLY A 50 -8.95 -8.72 -11.90
N TRP A 51 -9.97 -8.23 -12.57
CA TRP A 51 -10.61 -8.83 -13.72
C TRP A 51 -10.90 -7.76 -14.77
N TYR A 52 -10.29 -7.92 -15.93
CA TYR A 52 -10.60 -7.20 -17.15
C TYR A 52 -11.85 -7.83 -17.77
N MET A 53 -13.01 -7.25 -17.48
CA MET A 53 -14.29 -7.71 -18.04
C MET A 53 -14.37 -7.44 -19.55
N THR A 54 -13.72 -6.37 -20.00
CA THR A 54 -13.46 -6.05 -21.40
C THR A 54 -12.10 -5.34 -21.50
N LYS A 55 -11.62 -5.07 -22.72
CA LYS A 55 -10.40 -4.27 -22.94
C LYS A 55 -10.44 -2.86 -22.32
N ASN A 56 -11.65 -2.36 -22.06
CA ASN A 56 -11.90 -1.01 -21.57
C ASN A 56 -12.45 -0.97 -20.14
N VAL A 57 -12.86 -2.11 -19.58
CA VAL A 57 -13.53 -2.20 -18.27
C VAL A 57 -12.77 -3.18 -17.38
N MET A 58 -12.36 -2.70 -16.21
CA MET A 58 -11.64 -3.50 -15.21
C MET A 58 -12.30 -3.35 -13.84
N ALA A 59 -12.46 -4.48 -13.15
CA ALA A 59 -12.83 -4.55 -11.75
C ALA A 59 -11.64 -5.04 -10.93
N LYS A 60 -11.47 -4.50 -9.72
CA LYS A 60 -10.39 -4.84 -8.80
C LYS A 60 -10.90 -4.88 -7.37
N ILE A 61 -10.41 -5.84 -6.62
CA ILE A 61 -10.50 -5.89 -5.16
C ILE A 61 -9.08 -5.84 -4.59
N GLU A 62 -8.87 -5.03 -3.56
CA GLU A 62 -7.58 -4.89 -2.88
C GLU A 62 -7.78 -4.94 -1.37
N TYR A 63 -6.99 -5.76 -0.70
CA TYR A 63 -6.84 -5.76 0.74
C TYR A 63 -5.53 -5.08 1.11
N VAL A 64 -5.59 -4.11 2.02
CA VAL A 64 -4.45 -3.33 2.47
C VAL A 64 -4.28 -3.47 3.96
N ASN A 65 -3.06 -3.78 4.38
CA ASN A 65 -2.62 -3.64 5.74
C ASN A 65 -1.45 -2.66 5.79
N GLN A 66 -1.61 -1.57 6.52
CA GLN A 66 -0.61 -0.53 6.69
C GLN A 66 -0.43 -0.21 8.17
N LYS A 67 0.82 -0.14 8.61
CA LYS A 67 1.21 0.13 10.00
C LYS A 67 2.10 1.37 10.06
N TYR A 68 1.87 2.19 11.07
CA TYR A 68 2.65 3.38 11.37
C TYR A 68 3.43 3.14 12.67
N ASN A 69 4.76 3.15 12.59
CA ASN A 69 5.67 2.86 13.70
C ASN A 69 6.61 4.04 13.95
N GLY A 70 7.07 4.21 15.20
CA GLY A 70 8.06 5.24 15.56
C GLY A 70 7.49 6.65 15.72
N PHE A 71 6.17 6.82 15.65
CA PHE A 71 5.53 8.11 15.88
C PHE A 71 5.52 8.48 17.37
N PRO A 72 5.69 9.77 17.73
CA PRO A 72 5.66 10.20 19.14
C PRO A 72 4.29 9.97 19.79
N ALA A 73 4.24 9.67 21.09
CA ALA A 73 3.03 9.34 21.85
C ALA A 73 1.88 10.39 21.86
N ARG A 74 2.12 11.60 21.35
CA ARG A 74 1.11 12.66 21.16
C ARG A 74 0.65 12.81 19.70
N SER A 75 1.22 12.03 18.78
CA SER A 75 0.84 12.01 17.38
C SER A 75 -0.40 11.15 17.19
N ILE A 76 -1.30 11.60 16.32
CA ILE A 76 -2.45 10.81 15.86
C ILE A 76 -2.04 9.54 15.09
N GLN A 77 -0.76 9.47 14.68
CA GLN A 77 -0.18 8.35 13.93
C GLN A 77 0.53 7.34 14.84
N ASP A 78 0.63 7.59 16.15
CA ASP A 78 1.23 6.64 17.08
C ASP A 78 0.36 5.38 17.22
N GLY A 79 0.95 4.23 16.88
CA GLY A 79 0.26 2.94 16.81
C GLY A 79 -0.87 2.88 15.78
N ALA A 80 -0.96 3.86 14.87
CA ALA A 80 -2.03 3.87 13.88
C ALA A 80 -1.86 2.73 12.88
N GLU A 81 -2.97 2.08 12.55
CA GLU A 81 -3.01 1.04 11.54
C GLU A 81 -4.20 1.26 10.60
N PHE A 82 -3.98 1.04 9.31
CA PHE A 82 -5.04 0.94 8.32
C PHE A 82 -5.16 -0.50 7.85
N ASN A 83 -6.30 -1.10 8.13
CA ASN A 83 -6.64 -2.45 7.70
C ASN A 83 -7.99 -2.38 6.99
N GLY A 84 -7.97 -2.55 5.66
CA GLY A 84 -9.15 -2.25 4.87
C GLY A 84 -9.22 -3.01 3.55
N LEU A 85 -10.44 -3.16 3.07
CA LEU A 85 -10.75 -3.72 1.77
C LEU A 85 -11.26 -2.60 0.85
N THR A 86 -10.77 -2.59 -0.38
CA THR A 86 -11.12 -1.62 -1.41
C THR A 86 -11.68 -2.36 -2.61
N LEU A 87 -12.80 -1.87 -3.14
CA LEU A 87 -13.37 -2.32 -4.40
C LEU A 87 -13.25 -1.17 -5.40
N GLN A 88 -12.79 -1.46 -6.61
CA GLN A 88 -12.58 -0.47 -7.65
C GLN A 88 -13.09 -0.98 -9.00
N GLY A 89 -13.80 -0.12 -9.72
CA GLY A 89 -14.11 -0.28 -11.14
C GLY A 89 -13.46 0.84 -11.93
N SER A 90 -12.89 0.53 -13.09
CA SER A 90 -12.29 1.49 -14.01
C SER A 90 -12.85 1.30 -15.41
N ILE A 91 -13.17 2.39 -16.07
CA ILE A 91 -13.64 2.43 -17.47
C ILE A 91 -12.74 3.40 -18.24
N ALA A 92 -12.12 2.92 -19.31
CA ALA A 92 -11.28 3.72 -20.21
C ALA A 92 -11.99 3.91 -21.56
N PHE A 93 -12.05 5.14 -22.05
CA PHE A 93 -12.71 5.55 -23.30
C PHE A 93 -11.71 5.86 -24.40
#